data_AF-A0A0F0H3W3-F1
#
_entry.id   AF-A0A0F0H3W3-F1
#
_cell.length_a   1.000
_cell.length_b   1.000
_cell.length_c   1.000
_cell.angle_alpha   90.00
_cell.angle_beta   90.00
_cell.angle_gamma   90.00
#
_symmetry.space_group_name_H-M   'P 1'
#
loop_
_entity.id
_entity.type
_entity.pdbx_description
1 polymer ?
#
loop_
_entity_poly.entity_id
_entity_poly.type
_entity_poly.pdbx_seq_one_letter_code
_entity_poly.pdbx_strand_id
1 'polypeptide(L)'
;MISDVPGIARVAAYYAEVWETTEDVLSTETLHCIRHAGGATIGAFEGDSLVGATTGLFCPDGSVYSMIAAARSGVGHSLKLAQKDWAAGLGAKSMRWTYDPLVSRNARFNLVKLGAVVTEYTVDFYGPMRDGVNDGDESDRLTVQWDLTGAREPHESEPSGEVTATAPDGEPLARTDGERIWCRVPRDIVQVRKESAALAREWRQAVRGVFVDAFSRGYVATSMSREGWYELERR
;
A
#
# COMPACT_ATOMS: atom_id res chain seq x y z
N MET A 1 -8.81 -6.70 19.20
CA MET A 1 -7.39 -7.06 19.30
C MET A 1 -7.30 -8.55 19.50
N ILE A 2 -6.39 -9.24 18.79
CA ILE A 2 -6.10 -10.65 19.01
C ILE A 2 -4.92 -10.78 19.98
N SER A 3 -5.06 -11.63 20.99
CA SER A 3 -4.04 -11.81 22.04
C SER A 3 -3.89 -13.24 22.53
N ASP A 4 -4.85 -14.13 22.27
CA ASP A 4 -4.72 -15.54 22.57
C ASP A 4 -3.92 -16.28 21.49
N VAL A 5 -3.22 -17.34 21.89
CA VAL A 5 -2.35 -18.15 21.01
C VAL A 5 -3.12 -18.71 19.80
N PRO A 6 -4.32 -19.33 19.95
CA PRO A 6 -5.08 -19.81 18.80
C PRO A 6 -5.45 -18.71 17.80
N GLY A 7 -5.84 -17.53 18.29
CA GLY A 7 -6.14 -16.36 17.47
C GLY A 7 -4.93 -15.88 16.69
N ILE A 8 -3.75 -15.81 17.31
CA ILE A 8 -2.51 -15.40 16.65
C ILE A 8 -2.13 -16.41 15.55
N ALA A 9 -2.21 -17.70 15.84
CA ALA A 9 -1.94 -18.75 14.85
C ALA A 9 -2.90 -18.67 13.64
N ARG A 10 -4.19 -18.38 13.88
CA ARG A 10 -5.15 -18.14 12.78
C ARG A 10 -4.77 -16.95 11.90
N VAL A 11 -4.20 -15.88 12.48
CA VAL A 11 -3.74 -14.72 11.70
C VAL A 11 -2.53 -15.07 10.85
N ALA A 12 -1.55 -15.81 11.39
CA ALA A 12 -0.39 -16.27 10.62
C ALA A 12 -0.83 -17.11 9.41
N ALA A 13 -1.72 -18.08 9.63
CA ALA A 13 -2.28 -18.91 8.56
C ALA A 13 -3.06 -18.09 7.52
N TYR A 14 -3.84 -17.10 7.97
CA TYR A 14 -4.57 -16.20 7.08
C TYR A 14 -3.63 -15.35 6.20
N TYR A 15 -2.50 -14.90 6.72
CA TYR A 15 -1.49 -14.23 5.89
C TYR A 15 -0.85 -15.18 4.87
N ALA A 16 -0.49 -16.41 5.26
CA ALA A 16 0.04 -17.39 4.32
C ALA A 16 -0.95 -17.68 3.17
N GLU A 17 -2.25 -17.82 3.49
CA GLU A 17 -3.32 -18.01 2.50
C GLU A 17 -3.41 -16.83 1.51
N VAL A 18 -3.41 -15.59 2.01
CA VAL A 18 -3.59 -14.40 1.17
C VAL A 18 -2.40 -14.15 0.24
N TRP A 19 -1.18 -14.49 0.67
CA TRP A 19 0.03 -14.37 -0.16
C TRP A 19 0.35 -15.64 -0.95
N GLU A 20 -0.54 -16.64 -0.92
CA GLU A 20 -0.41 -17.91 -1.65
C GLU A 20 0.96 -18.57 -1.44
N THR A 21 1.48 -18.52 -0.21
CA THR A 21 2.82 -19.02 0.13
C THR A 21 2.74 -20.12 1.19
N THR A 22 3.68 -21.05 1.13
CA THR A 22 3.88 -22.08 2.17
C THR A 22 4.87 -21.62 3.25
N GLU A 23 5.54 -20.49 3.05
CA GLU A 23 6.39 -19.86 4.06
C GLU A 23 5.58 -18.85 4.89
N ASP A 24 5.91 -18.72 6.17
CA ASP A 24 5.25 -17.74 7.03
C ASP A 24 5.59 -16.31 6.59
N VAL A 25 4.60 -15.55 6.13
CA VAL A 25 4.74 -14.11 5.89
C VAL A 25 5.10 -13.38 7.20
N LEU A 26 4.39 -13.75 8.27
CA LEU A 26 4.77 -13.48 9.66
C LEU A 26 4.40 -14.71 10.47
N SER A 27 5.39 -15.36 11.08
CA SER A 27 5.15 -16.57 11.87
C SER A 27 4.31 -16.30 13.11
N THR A 28 3.71 -17.36 13.67
CA THR A 28 2.96 -17.27 14.93
C THR A 28 3.82 -16.70 16.05
N GLU A 29 5.09 -17.11 16.15
CA GLU A 29 6.07 -16.62 17.12
C GLU A 29 6.37 -15.14 16.91
N THR A 30 6.50 -14.71 15.65
CA THR A 30 6.75 -13.30 15.30
C THR A 30 5.58 -12.43 15.75
N LEU A 31 4.34 -12.82 15.41
CA LEU A 31 3.14 -12.11 15.84
C LEU A 31 2.99 -12.10 17.36
N HIS A 32 3.32 -13.21 18.02
CA HIS A 32 3.31 -13.29 19.48
C HIS A 32 4.33 -12.32 20.11
N CYS A 33 5.56 -12.27 19.60
CA CYS A 33 6.58 -11.32 20.03
C CYS A 33 6.14 -9.87 19.82
N ILE A 34 5.51 -9.55 18.68
CA ILE A 34 4.97 -8.23 18.40
C ILE A 34 3.90 -7.84 19.43
N ARG A 35 2.97 -8.74 19.73
CA ARG A 35 1.93 -8.50 20.75
C ARG A 35 2.53 -8.34 22.14
N HIS A 36 3.51 -9.16 22.49
CA HIS A 36 4.20 -9.07 23.78
C HIS A 36 4.97 -7.75 23.93
N ALA A 37 5.57 -7.25 22.85
CA ALA A 37 6.27 -5.96 22.80
C ALA A 37 5.33 -4.73 22.76
N GLY A 38 4.01 -4.93 22.77
CA GLY A 38 3.02 -3.85 22.75
C GLY A 38 2.58 -3.39 21.35
N GLY A 39 3.07 -4.02 20.28
CA GLY A 39 2.54 -3.85 18.92
C GLY A 39 1.15 -4.45 18.76
N ALA A 40 0.48 -4.19 17.63
CA ALA A 40 -0.89 -4.65 17.37
C ALA A 40 -0.96 -5.87 16.47
N THR A 41 -1.96 -6.71 16.73
CA THR A 41 -2.55 -7.67 15.78
C THR A 41 -4.06 -7.56 15.94
N ILE A 42 -4.74 -7.13 14.88
CA ILE A 42 -6.17 -6.87 14.85
C ILE A 42 -6.77 -7.79 13.79
N GLY A 43 -7.79 -8.56 14.14
CA GLY A 43 -8.58 -9.35 13.20
C GLY A 43 -9.98 -8.79 13.03
N ALA A 44 -10.53 -8.95 11.84
CA ALA A 44 -11.93 -8.73 11.50
C ALA A 44 -12.59 -10.09 11.27
N PHE A 45 -13.79 -10.28 11.83
CA PHE A 45 -14.47 -11.57 11.82
C PHE A 45 -15.88 -11.46 11.25
N GLU A 46 -16.30 -12.50 10.53
CA GLU A 46 -17.68 -12.76 10.13
C GLU A 46 -18.09 -14.10 10.77
N GLY A 47 -18.86 -14.03 11.87
CA GLY A 47 -19.02 -15.18 12.77
C GLY A 47 -17.66 -15.62 13.33
N ASP A 48 -17.31 -16.89 13.17
CA ASP A 48 -16.02 -17.45 13.57
C ASP A 48 -14.93 -17.34 12.48
N SER A 49 -15.29 -16.86 11.28
CA SER A 49 -14.36 -16.77 10.14
C SER A 49 -13.54 -15.49 10.22
N LEU A 50 -12.21 -15.61 10.19
CA LEU A 50 -11.31 -14.46 10.04
C LEU A 50 -11.36 -13.97 8.58
N VAL A 51 -11.84 -12.73 8.39
CA VAL A 51 -12.05 -12.11 7.07
C VAL A 51 -11.11 -10.93 6.80
N GLY A 52 -10.25 -10.61 7.76
CA GLY A 52 -9.16 -9.66 7.59
C GLY A 52 -8.29 -9.59 8.83
N ALA A 53 -7.03 -9.21 8.66
CA ALA A 53 -6.10 -9.00 9.76
C ALA A 53 -5.07 -7.91 9.44
N THR A 54 -4.65 -7.14 10.44
CA THR A 54 -3.54 -6.19 10.33
C THR A 54 -2.64 -6.23 11.55
N THR A 55 -1.33 -6.05 11.32
CA THR A 55 -0.30 -6.03 12.35
C THR A 55 0.52 -4.73 12.24
N GLY A 56 0.87 -4.13 13.38
CA GLY A 56 1.61 -2.87 13.41
C GLY A 56 2.46 -2.67 14.66
N LEU A 57 3.42 -1.75 14.57
CA LEU A 57 4.45 -1.48 15.58
C LEU A 57 4.51 0.02 15.90
N PHE A 58 4.94 0.38 17.10
CA PHE A 58 5.34 1.75 17.43
C PHE A 58 6.76 2.02 16.96
N CYS A 59 6.97 3.19 16.39
CA CYS A 59 8.27 3.69 16.00
C CYS A 59 8.85 4.61 17.09
N PRO A 60 10.19 4.75 17.18
CA PRO A 60 10.84 5.65 18.15
C PRO A 60 10.44 7.12 18.02
N ASP A 61 9.99 7.55 16.85
CA ASP A 61 9.50 8.90 16.56
C ASP A 61 8.04 9.15 17.00
N GLY A 62 7.41 8.16 17.64
CA GLY A 62 6.01 8.23 18.09
C GLY A 62 4.97 7.95 17.01
N SER A 63 5.40 7.61 15.79
CA SER A 63 4.51 7.13 14.72
C SER A 63 4.24 5.63 14.85
N VAL A 64 3.31 5.12 14.03
CA VAL A 64 3.07 3.68 13.87
C VAL A 64 3.53 3.20 12.51
N TYR A 65 4.21 2.05 12.46
CA TYR A 65 4.43 1.31 11.22
C TYR A 65 3.38 0.20 11.07
N SER A 66 2.53 0.30 10.04
CA SER A 66 1.55 -0.74 9.70
C SER A 66 2.22 -1.82 8.84
N MET A 67 2.81 -2.82 9.49
CA MET A 67 3.63 -3.85 8.83
C MET A 67 2.90 -4.59 7.71
N ILE A 68 1.67 -5.03 7.97
CA ILE A 68 0.91 -5.86 7.04
C ILE A 68 -0.58 -5.69 7.27
N ALA A 69 -1.36 -5.77 6.20
CA ALA A 69 -2.80 -5.82 6.25
C ALA A 69 -3.32 -6.69 5.09
N ALA A 70 -4.23 -7.59 5.41
CA ALA A 70 -4.99 -8.35 4.43
C ALA A 70 -6.45 -8.36 4.84
N ALA A 71 -7.34 -8.27 3.86
CA ALA A 71 -8.77 -8.24 4.11
C ALA A 71 -9.54 -8.69 2.86
N ARG A 72 -10.66 -9.37 3.08
CA ARG A 72 -11.67 -9.57 2.04
C ARG A 72 -12.24 -8.24 1.58
N SER A 73 -12.84 -8.24 0.39
CA SER A 73 -13.50 -7.06 -0.17
C SER A 73 -14.48 -6.45 0.83
N GLY A 74 -14.47 -5.11 0.94
CA GLY A 74 -15.33 -4.37 1.87
C GLY A 74 -14.80 -4.25 3.31
N VAL A 75 -13.92 -5.16 3.77
CA VAL A 75 -13.47 -5.20 5.18
C VAL A 75 -12.30 -4.25 5.46
N GLY A 76 -11.43 -4.01 4.46
CA GLY A 76 -10.16 -3.31 4.67
C GLY A 76 -10.27 -1.91 5.29
N HIS A 77 -11.34 -1.17 5.01
CA HIS A 77 -11.53 0.17 5.59
C HIS A 77 -11.77 0.13 7.10
N SER A 78 -12.75 -0.66 7.55
CA SER A 78 -13.04 -0.83 8.97
C SER A 78 -11.83 -1.39 9.73
N LEU A 79 -11.08 -2.31 9.10
CA LEU A 79 -9.85 -2.85 9.66
C LEU A 79 -8.78 -1.76 9.88
N LYS A 80 -8.57 -0.87 8.91
CA LYS A 80 -7.63 0.25 9.04
C LYS A 80 -8.10 1.32 10.03
N LEU A 81 -9.41 1.56 10.14
CA LEU A 81 -9.96 2.43 11.18
C LEU A 81 -9.70 1.84 12.58
N ALA A 82 -9.92 0.55 12.79
CA ALA A 82 -9.58 -0.10 14.07
C ALA A 82 -8.07 0.01 14.39
N GLN A 83 -7.20 -0.07 13.37
CA GLN A 83 -5.77 0.16 13.54
C GLN A 83 -5.43 1.61 13.87
N LYS A 84 -6.14 2.58 13.25
CA LYS A 84 -6.05 4.01 13.59
C LYS A 84 -6.47 4.25 15.03
N ASP A 85 -7.58 3.68 15.49
CA ASP A 85 -8.09 3.85 16.86
C ASP A 85 -7.09 3.31 17.89
N TRP A 86 -6.52 2.13 17.62
CA TRP A 86 -5.44 1.58 18.44
C TRP A 86 -4.22 2.51 18.50
N ALA A 87 -3.75 2.99 17.34
CA ALA A 87 -2.59 3.87 17.25
C ALA A 87 -2.83 5.20 17.99
N ALA A 88 -3.98 5.83 17.77
CA ALA A 88 -4.38 7.09 18.40
C ALA A 88 -4.54 6.94 19.92
N GLY A 89 -5.08 5.80 20.39
CA GLY A 89 -5.20 5.49 21.82
C GLY A 89 -3.87 5.42 22.58
N LEU A 90 -2.76 5.25 21.85
CA LEU A 90 -1.40 5.26 22.36
C LEU A 90 -0.65 6.57 22.07
N GLY A 91 -1.36 7.59 21.57
CA GLY A 91 -0.83 8.93 21.32
C GLY A 91 -0.18 9.13 19.95
N ALA A 92 -0.24 8.14 19.05
CA ALA A 92 0.31 8.30 17.71
C ALA A 92 -0.48 9.32 16.91
N LYS A 93 0.24 10.20 16.20
CA LYS A 93 -0.35 11.21 15.30
C LYS A 93 -0.29 10.81 13.83
N SER A 94 0.56 9.84 13.49
CA SER A 94 0.75 9.39 12.12
C SER A 94 0.98 7.87 12.07
N MET A 95 0.66 7.30 10.91
CA MET A 95 0.93 5.91 10.59
C MET A 95 1.54 5.81 9.20
N ARG A 96 2.55 4.97 9.00
CA ARG A 96 3.18 4.74 7.69
C ARG A 96 3.30 3.27 7.34
N TRP A 97 3.32 2.99 6.05
CA TRP A 97 3.57 1.66 5.47
C TRP A 97 3.95 1.80 4.01
N THR A 98 4.33 0.68 3.38
CA THR A 98 4.66 0.63 1.97
C THR A 98 3.62 -0.14 1.17
N TYR A 99 3.52 0.15 -0.13
CA TYR A 99 2.79 -0.69 -1.07
C TYR A 99 3.37 -0.62 -2.49
N ASP A 100 3.00 -1.58 -3.34
CA ASP A 100 3.44 -1.63 -4.74
C ASP A 100 2.80 -0.49 -5.56
N PRO A 101 3.60 0.38 -6.22
CA PRO A 101 3.09 1.51 -7.02
C PRO A 101 2.10 1.09 -8.12
N LEU A 102 2.24 -0.13 -8.67
CA LEU A 102 1.44 -0.59 -9.80
C LEU A 102 0.08 -1.15 -9.39
N VAL A 103 -0.16 -1.39 -8.10
CA VAL A 103 -1.44 -1.93 -7.61
C VAL A 103 -2.44 -0.79 -7.43
N SER A 104 -3.08 -0.40 -8.54
CA SER A 104 -4.02 0.73 -8.66
C SER A 104 -5.12 0.75 -7.58
N ARG A 105 -5.74 -0.41 -7.30
CA ARG A 105 -6.77 -0.56 -6.26
C ARG A 105 -6.26 -0.21 -4.86
N ASN A 106 -5.01 -0.56 -4.56
CA ASN A 106 -4.40 -0.29 -3.28
C ASN A 106 -4.05 1.19 -3.18
N ALA A 107 -3.51 1.78 -4.26
CA ALA A 107 -3.30 3.21 -4.37
C ALA A 107 -4.57 4.02 -4.06
N ARG A 108 -5.69 3.66 -4.70
CA ARG A 108 -6.97 4.34 -4.48
C ARG A 108 -7.49 4.15 -3.05
N PHE A 109 -7.32 2.96 -2.48
CA PHE A 109 -7.65 2.73 -1.07
C PHE A 109 -6.85 3.65 -0.14
N ASN A 110 -5.53 3.73 -0.32
CA ASN A 110 -4.66 4.54 0.53
C ASN A 110 -4.89 6.05 0.35
N LEU A 111 -4.91 6.53 -0.90
CA LEU A 111 -4.93 7.96 -1.22
C LEU A 111 -6.33 8.58 -1.13
N VAL A 112 -7.35 7.89 -1.64
CA VAL A 112 -8.73 8.43 -1.72
C VAL A 112 -9.56 7.98 -0.53
N LYS A 113 -9.52 6.69 -0.16
CA LYS A 113 -10.39 6.18 0.91
C LYS A 113 -9.88 6.52 2.31
N LEU A 114 -8.57 6.45 2.53
CA LEU A 114 -7.97 6.84 3.82
C LEU A 114 -7.55 8.32 3.86
N GLY A 115 -7.32 8.96 2.70
CA GLY A 115 -6.78 10.32 2.63
C GLY A 115 -5.29 10.40 2.96
N ALA A 116 -4.57 9.27 2.94
CA ALA A 116 -3.14 9.23 3.15
C ALA A 116 -2.38 9.84 1.96
N VAL A 117 -1.10 10.11 2.11
CA VAL A 117 -0.26 10.71 1.07
C VAL A 117 1.04 9.92 0.93
N VAL A 118 1.45 9.70 -0.32
CA VAL A 118 2.72 9.05 -0.61
C VAL A 118 3.82 10.09 -0.64
N THR A 119 4.86 9.85 0.14
CA THR A 119 5.96 10.79 0.36
C THR A 119 7.30 10.31 -0.18
N GLU A 120 7.41 9.03 -0.55
CA GLU A 120 8.67 8.43 -0.97
C GLU A 120 8.43 7.30 -1.98
N TYR A 121 9.40 7.13 -2.87
CA TYR A 121 9.56 5.97 -3.73
C TYR A 121 10.88 5.29 -3.42
N THR A 122 10.85 4.01 -3.04
CA THR A 122 12.05 3.20 -2.83
C THR A 122 12.14 2.13 -3.91
N VAL A 123 13.28 2.07 -4.60
CA VAL A 123 13.58 1.03 -5.59
C VAL A 123 13.95 -0.26 -4.86
N ASP A 124 13.35 -1.37 -5.29
CA ASP A 124 13.65 -2.73 -4.82
C ASP A 124 13.76 -2.89 -3.29
N PHE A 125 12.75 -2.38 -2.56
CA PHE A 125 12.74 -2.27 -1.10
C PHE A 125 12.93 -3.60 -0.34
N TYR A 126 12.32 -4.68 -0.83
CA TYR A 126 12.36 -6.01 -0.23
C TYR A 126 13.34 -6.97 -0.93
N GLY A 127 13.96 -6.58 -2.05
CA GLY A 127 14.68 -7.48 -2.94
C GLY A 127 13.76 -8.51 -3.62
N PRO A 128 14.31 -9.67 -4.04
CA PRO A 128 13.55 -10.73 -4.68
C PRO A 128 12.43 -11.27 -3.77
N MET A 129 11.18 -11.13 -4.22
CA MET A 129 10.01 -11.69 -3.54
C MET A 129 9.65 -13.04 -4.17
N ARG A 130 9.32 -14.02 -3.31
CA ARG A 130 8.90 -15.38 -3.68
C ARG A 130 7.48 -15.66 -3.17
N ASP A 131 6.57 -14.74 -3.45
CA ASP A 131 5.16 -14.85 -3.11
C ASP A 131 4.32 -14.83 -4.40
N GLY A 132 3.19 -15.56 -4.41
CA GLY A 132 2.41 -15.76 -5.63
C GLY A 132 1.86 -14.47 -6.27
N VAL A 133 1.94 -13.34 -5.57
CA VAL A 133 1.40 -12.04 -5.99
C VAL A 133 2.46 -11.13 -6.64
N ASN A 134 3.71 -11.23 -6.19
CA ASN A 134 4.83 -10.36 -6.59
C ASN A 134 5.97 -11.12 -7.28
N ASP A 135 5.81 -12.44 -7.47
CA ASP A 135 6.81 -13.29 -8.09
C ASP A 135 7.39 -12.73 -9.41
N GLY A 136 8.72 -12.77 -9.50
CA GLY A 136 9.45 -12.49 -10.74
C GLY A 136 9.54 -11.00 -11.10
N ASP A 137 9.23 -10.11 -10.18
CA ASP A 137 9.30 -8.66 -10.35
C ASP A 137 10.18 -8.05 -9.22
N GLU A 138 10.78 -6.88 -9.43
CA GLU A 138 11.45 -6.10 -8.36
C GLU A 138 10.48 -5.75 -7.20
N SER A 139 10.94 -5.10 -6.15
CA SER A 139 10.08 -4.76 -5.00
C SER A 139 9.98 -3.26 -4.77
N ASP A 140 9.73 -2.50 -5.84
CA ASP A 140 9.51 -1.06 -5.73
C ASP A 140 8.33 -0.76 -4.80
N ARG A 141 8.51 0.24 -3.93
CA ARG A 141 7.54 0.58 -2.90
C ARG A 141 7.32 2.08 -2.79
N LEU A 142 6.04 2.45 -2.68
CA LEU A 142 5.61 3.77 -2.26
C LEU A 142 5.45 3.77 -0.75
N THR A 143 6.17 4.65 -0.04
CA THR A 143 5.92 4.90 1.39
C THR A 143 4.76 5.86 1.50
N VAL A 144 3.66 5.39 2.09
CA VAL A 144 2.48 6.20 2.38
C VAL A 144 2.43 6.59 3.85
N GLN A 145 2.04 7.83 4.12
CA GLN A 145 1.83 8.38 5.45
C GLN A 145 0.38 8.81 5.61
N TRP A 146 -0.26 8.32 6.67
CA TRP A 146 -1.61 8.68 7.08
C TRP A 146 -1.55 9.54 8.34
N ASP A 147 -2.03 10.77 8.23
CA ASP A 147 -2.27 11.64 9.38
C ASP A 147 -3.51 11.14 10.14
N LEU A 148 -3.33 10.85 11.43
CA LEU A 148 -4.40 10.33 12.28
C LEU A 148 -5.17 11.44 13.00
N THR A 149 -4.65 12.67 12.99
CA THR A 149 -5.19 13.84 13.68
C THR A 149 -6.09 14.69 12.77
N GLY A 150 -5.81 14.71 11.48
CA GLY A 150 -6.58 15.42 10.47
C GLY A 150 -7.58 14.54 9.74
N ALA A 151 -8.55 15.18 9.09
CA ALA A 151 -9.30 14.60 7.99
C ALA A 151 -8.85 15.31 6.71
N ARG A 152 -8.47 14.53 5.70
CA ARG A 152 -8.26 15.05 4.35
C ARG A 152 -9.47 14.63 3.51
N GLU A 153 -10.13 15.61 2.91
CA GLU A 153 -11.25 15.33 2.01
C GLU A 153 -10.74 14.52 0.82
N PRO A 154 -11.39 13.38 0.49
CA PRO A 154 -11.11 12.66 -0.73
C PRO A 154 -11.34 13.58 -1.92
N HIS A 155 -10.37 13.62 -2.82
CA HIS A 155 -10.53 14.28 -4.11
C HIS A 155 -10.05 13.36 -5.21
N GLU A 156 -10.64 13.47 -6.38
CA GLU A 156 -10.20 12.82 -7.61
C GLU A 156 -10.13 13.90 -8.68
N SER A 157 -9.08 13.88 -9.50
CA SER A 157 -8.95 14.74 -10.66
C SER A 157 -8.75 13.90 -11.91
N GLU A 158 -9.24 14.42 -13.02
CA GLU A 158 -8.96 13.86 -14.33
C GLU A 158 -7.57 14.31 -14.79
N PRO A 159 -6.80 13.44 -15.44
CA PRO A 159 -5.47 13.79 -15.91
C PRO A 159 -5.58 14.87 -16.99
N SER A 160 -4.79 15.94 -16.87
CA SER A 160 -4.89 17.10 -17.75
C SER A 160 -3.52 17.59 -18.21
N GLY A 161 -3.53 18.47 -19.22
CA GLY A 161 -2.32 19.02 -19.81
C GLY A 161 -1.61 18.08 -20.80
N GLU A 162 -0.35 18.39 -21.09
CA GLU A 162 0.43 17.74 -22.13
C GLU A 162 0.93 16.35 -21.73
N VAL A 163 1.11 15.46 -22.71
CA VAL A 163 1.70 14.13 -22.48
C VAL A 163 3.22 14.26 -22.42
N THR A 164 3.82 13.80 -21.33
CA THR A 164 5.28 13.89 -21.11
C THR A 164 6.00 12.54 -21.19
N ALA A 165 5.25 11.44 -21.10
CA ALA A 165 5.79 10.09 -21.24
C ALA A 165 4.74 9.14 -21.82
N THR A 166 5.21 8.09 -22.50
CA THR A 166 4.40 7.03 -23.10
C THR A 166 4.60 5.74 -22.30
N ALA A 167 3.53 5.00 -22.10
CA ALA A 167 3.54 3.74 -21.38
C ALA A 167 3.90 2.56 -22.32
N PRO A 168 4.23 1.38 -21.77
CA PRO A 168 4.52 0.19 -22.58
C PRO A 168 3.39 -0.24 -23.53
N ASP A 169 2.14 0.12 -23.23
CA ASP A 169 0.99 -0.14 -24.10
C ASP A 169 0.82 0.90 -25.23
N GLY A 170 1.73 1.87 -25.34
CA GLY A 170 1.71 2.93 -26.35
C GLY A 170 0.81 4.12 -26.00
N GLU A 171 0.04 4.04 -24.92
CA GLU A 171 -0.85 5.10 -24.46
C GLU A 171 -0.12 6.05 -23.49
N PRO A 172 -0.66 7.24 -23.18
CA PRO A 172 -0.03 8.18 -22.25
C PRO A 172 0.30 7.54 -20.88
N LEU A 173 1.55 7.64 -20.45
CA LEU A 173 2.01 7.26 -19.11
C LEU A 173 1.90 8.44 -18.15
N ALA A 174 2.36 9.61 -18.58
CA ALA A 174 2.41 10.78 -17.73
C ALA A 174 1.86 12.01 -18.45
N ARG A 175 1.22 12.88 -17.67
CA ARG A 175 0.73 14.18 -18.11
C ARG A 175 1.08 15.28 -17.10
N THR A 176 1.15 16.52 -17.55
CA THR A 176 1.32 17.68 -16.66
C THR A 176 0.61 18.92 -17.18
N ASP A 177 0.05 19.70 -16.26
CA ASP A 177 -0.49 21.04 -16.51
C ASP A 177 0.49 22.15 -16.06
N GLY A 178 1.71 21.78 -15.70
CA GLY A 178 2.75 22.67 -15.14
C GLY A 178 2.74 22.77 -13.61
N GLU A 179 1.60 22.51 -12.96
CA GLU A 179 1.48 22.53 -11.50
C GLU A 179 1.46 21.11 -10.92
N ARG A 180 0.74 20.21 -11.58
CA ARG A 180 0.54 18.80 -11.19
C ARG A 180 1.11 17.86 -12.22
N ILE A 181 1.39 16.64 -11.77
CA ILE A 181 1.80 15.52 -12.61
C ILE A 181 0.79 14.40 -12.41
N TRP A 182 0.31 13.83 -13.51
CA TRP A 182 -0.45 12.59 -13.47
C TRP A 182 0.40 11.45 -13.98
N CYS A 183 0.38 10.32 -13.27
CA CYS A 183 1.09 9.10 -13.66
C CYS A 183 0.11 7.93 -13.73
N ARG A 184 -0.07 7.35 -14.91
CA ARG A 184 -0.89 6.17 -15.14
C ARG A 184 -0.15 4.90 -14.71
N VAL A 185 -0.88 3.96 -14.15
CA VAL A 185 -0.45 2.58 -13.92
C VAL A 185 -1.44 1.60 -14.57
N PRO A 186 -1.06 0.32 -14.76
CA PRO A 186 -2.00 -0.68 -15.26
C PRO A 186 -3.24 -0.79 -14.39
N ARG A 187 -4.41 -1.04 -15.01
CA ARG A 187 -5.65 -1.28 -14.27
C ARG A 187 -5.52 -2.52 -13.37
N ASP A 188 -4.90 -3.59 -13.87
CA ASP A 188 -4.63 -4.79 -13.10
C ASP A 188 -3.21 -5.33 -13.36
N ILE A 189 -2.24 -4.90 -12.56
CA ILE A 189 -0.86 -5.39 -12.64
C ILE A 189 -0.76 -6.90 -12.35
N VAL A 190 -1.67 -7.49 -11.57
CA VAL A 190 -1.62 -8.92 -11.26
C VAL A 190 -1.93 -9.73 -12.51
N GLN A 191 -2.91 -9.29 -13.31
CA GLN A 191 -3.18 -9.89 -14.61
C GLN A 191 -2.00 -9.71 -15.57
N VAL A 192 -1.43 -8.50 -15.65
CA VAL A 192 -0.26 -8.23 -16.52
C VAL A 192 0.93 -9.13 -16.16
N ARG A 193 1.22 -9.37 -14.87
CA ARG A 193 2.28 -10.29 -14.44
C ARG A 193 2.05 -11.72 -14.90
N LYS A 194 0.80 -12.20 -14.82
CA LYS A 194 0.41 -13.54 -15.26
C LYS A 194 0.55 -13.71 -16.78
N GLU A 195 0.25 -12.68 -17.54
CA GLU A 195 0.32 -12.69 -19.01
C GLU A 195 1.73 -12.48 -19.54
N SER A 196 2.49 -11.54 -18.96
CA SER A 196 3.85 -11.20 -19.37
C SER A 196 4.66 -10.52 -18.26
N ALA A 197 5.55 -11.29 -17.65
CA ALA A 197 6.51 -10.77 -16.66
C ALA A 197 7.43 -9.67 -17.26
N ALA A 198 7.75 -9.75 -18.55
CA ALA A 198 8.53 -8.72 -19.24
C ALA A 198 7.76 -7.39 -19.29
N LEU A 199 6.48 -7.44 -19.69
CA LEU A 199 5.63 -6.25 -19.75
C LEU A 199 5.41 -5.63 -18.36
N ALA A 200 5.25 -6.46 -17.32
CA ALA A 200 5.16 -5.98 -15.94
C ALA A 200 6.42 -5.20 -15.51
N ARG A 201 7.61 -5.68 -15.87
CA ARG A 201 8.88 -4.99 -15.61
C ARG A 201 9.00 -3.68 -16.39
N GLU A 202 8.60 -3.65 -17.65
CA GLU A 202 8.58 -2.42 -18.45
C GLU A 202 7.68 -1.36 -17.82
N TRP A 203 6.48 -1.77 -17.36
CA TRP A 203 5.58 -0.88 -16.61
C TRP A 203 6.21 -0.34 -15.35
N ARG A 204 6.89 -1.20 -14.58
CA ARG A 204 7.57 -0.78 -13.37
C ARG A 204 8.65 0.24 -13.66
N GLN A 205 9.52 -0.01 -14.63
CA GLN A 205 10.60 0.90 -14.98
C GLN A 205 10.06 2.25 -15.47
N ALA A 206 8.99 2.24 -16.27
CA ALA A 206 8.35 3.44 -16.76
C ALA A 206 7.76 4.27 -15.60
N VAL A 207 7.00 3.65 -14.70
CA VAL A 207 6.40 4.31 -13.54
C VAL A 207 7.47 4.79 -12.55
N ARG A 208 8.52 3.98 -12.32
CA ARG A 208 9.70 4.36 -11.53
C ARG A 208 10.31 5.66 -12.02
N GLY A 209 10.50 5.80 -13.33
CA GLY A 209 11.05 7.01 -13.93
C GLY A 209 10.25 8.26 -13.58
N VAL A 210 8.91 8.19 -13.69
CA VAL A 210 8.02 9.33 -13.39
C VAL A 210 8.06 9.69 -11.90
N PHE A 211 7.96 8.70 -11.01
CA PHE A 211 7.93 8.96 -9.57
C PHE A 211 9.27 9.45 -9.03
N VAL A 212 10.39 8.82 -9.41
CA VAL A 212 11.72 9.24 -8.94
C VAL A 212 12.01 10.68 -9.34
N ASP A 213 11.71 11.05 -10.59
CA ASP A 213 11.83 12.43 -11.08
C ASP A 213 10.91 13.38 -10.30
N ALA A 214 9.62 13.05 -10.15
CA ALA A 214 8.66 13.88 -9.44
C ALA A 214 9.05 14.10 -7.96
N PHE A 215 9.39 13.04 -7.22
CA PHE A 215 9.81 13.14 -5.82
C PHE A 215 11.11 13.93 -5.66
N SER A 216 12.06 13.82 -6.60
CA SER A 216 13.28 14.64 -6.59
C SER A 216 13.00 16.15 -6.69
N ARG A 217 11.86 16.52 -7.25
CA ARG A 217 11.38 17.90 -7.37
C ARG A 217 10.45 18.34 -6.22
N GLY A 218 10.23 17.49 -5.22
CA GLY A 218 9.40 17.78 -4.05
C GLY A 218 7.90 17.56 -4.26
N TYR A 219 7.50 16.79 -5.28
CA TYR A 219 6.10 16.36 -5.43
C TYR A 219 5.77 15.26 -4.42
N VAL A 220 4.50 15.14 -4.06
CA VAL A 220 3.92 14.03 -3.30
C VAL A 220 2.69 13.49 -4.03
N ALA A 221 2.43 12.19 -3.94
CA ALA A 221 1.23 11.62 -4.54
C ALA A 221 0.05 11.74 -3.56
N THR A 222 -1.00 12.42 -3.98
CA THR A 222 -2.12 12.75 -3.10
C THR A 222 -3.42 12.09 -3.54
N SER A 223 -3.63 11.85 -4.82
CA SER A 223 -4.85 11.20 -5.30
C SER A 223 -4.59 10.08 -6.30
N MET A 224 -5.64 9.31 -6.57
CA MET A 224 -5.68 8.23 -7.54
C MET A 224 -7.07 8.18 -8.18
N SER A 225 -7.16 8.38 -9.50
CA SER A 225 -8.40 8.27 -10.24
C SER A 225 -8.86 6.82 -10.39
N ARG A 226 -10.15 6.61 -10.69
CA ARG A 226 -10.71 5.29 -11.02
C ARG A 226 -10.04 4.64 -12.23
N GLU A 227 -9.52 5.45 -13.14
CA GLU A 227 -8.94 5.01 -14.40
C GLU A 227 -7.45 4.67 -14.31
N GLY A 228 -6.85 4.71 -13.12
CA GLY A 228 -5.47 4.28 -12.94
C GLY A 228 -4.45 5.43 -12.88
N TRP A 229 -4.88 6.67 -12.65
CA TRP A 229 -3.97 7.84 -12.65
C TRP A 229 -3.69 8.33 -11.23
N TYR A 230 -2.44 8.26 -10.81
CA TYR A 230 -1.97 9.03 -9.68
C TYR A 230 -2.02 10.52 -10.01
N GLU A 231 -2.37 11.34 -9.04
CA GLU A 231 -2.09 12.79 -9.05
C GLU A 231 -0.95 13.07 -8.07
N LEU A 232 0.05 13.80 -8.55
CA LEU A 232 1.17 14.29 -7.79
C LEU A 232 1.17 15.82 -7.80
N GLU A 233 1.37 16.43 -6.63
CA GLU A 233 1.39 17.87 -6.44
C GLU A 233 2.48 18.30 -5.45
N ARG A 234 2.84 19.58 -5.45
CA ARG A 234 3.78 20.14 -4.47
C ARG A 234 3.02 20.53 -3.20
N ARG A 235 3.63 20.30 -2.04
CA ARG A 235 3.16 20.77 -0.73
C ARG A 235 3.96 21.97 -0.24
#